data_AF-A0A7S2JLU2-F1
#
_entry.id   AF-A0A7S2JLU2-F1
#
_cell.length_a   1.000
_cell.length_b   1.000
_cell.length_c   1.000
_cell.angle_alpha   90.00
_cell.angle_beta   90.00
_cell.angle_gamma   90.00
#
_symmetry.space_group_name_H-M   'P 1'
#
loop_
_entity.id
_entity.type
_entity.pdbx_description
1 polymer ?
#
loop_
_entity_poly.entity_id
_entity_poly.type
_entity_poly.pdbx_seq_one_letter_code
_entity_poly.pdbx_strand_id
1 'polypeptide(L)'
;RQGRSIPVKPGQKLRYVCFEPKSFAVEAEVEGGRKEFVTTKLMTRQTYSLAYIEGPLTANPVTFKIEDGLDHAATTVQLPDGERVPFLFTVKGLVAKGEGSEFKPGFTWGGEFDVPSYRTGGFL
;
A
#
# COMPACT_ATOMS: atom_id res chain seq x y z
N ARG A 1 15.02 -27.71 -7.43
CA ARG A 1 13.56 -27.44 -7.52
C ARG A 1 13.39 -26.17 -8.34
N GLN A 2 12.73 -26.27 -9.50
CA GLN A 2 12.63 -25.21 -10.52
C GLN A 2 11.81 -24.03 -9.98
N GLY A 3 12.37 -22.81 -10.00
CA GLY A 3 11.71 -21.62 -9.44
C GLY A 3 12.29 -20.32 -9.99
N ARG A 4 12.37 -20.20 -11.33
CA ARG A 4 12.74 -18.94 -11.98
C ARG A 4 11.52 -18.06 -12.27
N SER A 5 10.33 -18.64 -12.41
CA SER A 5 9.09 -17.90 -12.62
C SER A 5 7.85 -18.67 -12.13
N ILE A 6 6.75 -17.96 -11.89
CA ILE A 6 5.43 -18.48 -11.54
C ILE A 6 4.42 -17.93 -12.56
N PRO A 7 3.95 -18.75 -13.52
CA PRO A 7 2.97 -18.31 -14.51
C PRO A 7 1.59 -18.07 -13.89
N VAL A 8 0.95 -16.99 -14.33
CA VAL A 8 -0.43 -16.63 -13.97
C VAL A 8 -1.38 -17.29 -14.96
N LYS A 9 -2.27 -18.12 -14.45
CA LYS A 9 -3.29 -18.84 -15.21
C LYS A 9 -4.69 -18.27 -14.94
N PRO A 10 -5.64 -18.40 -15.88
CA PRO A 10 -7.02 -18.01 -15.64
C PRO A 10 -7.60 -18.64 -14.37
N GLY A 11 -8.34 -17.85 -13.59
CA GLY A 11 -8.98 -18.29 -12.34
C GLY A 11 -8.07 -18.32 -11.11
N GLN A 12 -6.80 -17.94 -11.24
CA GLN A 12 -5.92 -17.78 -10.08
C GLN A 12 -6.22 -16.49 -9.31
N LYS A 13 -5.86 -16.48 -8.03
CA LYS A 13 -5.97 -15.32 -7.16
C LYS A 13 -4.80 -15.25 -6.20
N LEU A 14 -4.47 -14.05 -5.72
CA LEU A 14 -3.60 -13.90 -4.56
C LEU A 14 -4.45 -14.01 -3.29
N ARG A 15 -3.88 -14.62 -2.27
CA ARG A 15 -4.45 -14.71 -0.92
C ARG A 15 -3.39 -14.31 0.08
N TYR A 16 -3.82 -13.72 1.20
CA TYR A 16 -2.95 -13.35 2.31
C TYR A 16 -1.84 -12.37 1.89
N VAL A 17 -2.14 -11.44 0.99
CA VAL A 17 -1.23 -10.34 0.65
C VAL A 17 -1.08 -9.45 1.90
N CYS A 18 0.18 -9.09 2.20
CA CYS A 18 0.54 -8.27 3.35
C CYS A 18 1.37 -7.07 2.88
N PHE A 19 1.00 -5.88 3.34
CA PHE A 19 1.79 -4.66 3.16
C PHE A 19 2.17 -4.12 4.53
N GLU A 20 3.46 -4.22 4.85
CA GLU A 20 4.04 -3.67 6.07
C GLU A 20 5.01 -2.54 5.72
N PRO A 21 4.59 -1.27 5.84
CA PRO A 21 5.50 -0.15 5.64
C PRO A 21 6.62 -0.18 6.68
N LYS A 22 7.85 0.09 6.24
CA LYS A 22 9.05 0.10 7.08
C LYS A 22 9.50 1.50 7.47
N SER A 23 9.00 2.51 6.78
CA SER A 23 9.22 3.92 7.08
C SER A 23 8.04 4.74 6.55
N PHE A 24 7.85 5.91 7.15
CA PHE A 24 6.90 6.92 6.69
C PHE A 24 7.63 8.25 6.54
N ALA A 25 7.42 8.91 5.41
CA ALA A 25 7.92 10.24 5.15
C ALA A 25 6.75 11.17 4.80
N VAL A 26 6.82 12.40 5.25
CA VAL A 26 5.79 13.43 5.01
C VAL A 26 6.46 14.58 4.28
N GLU A 27 5.80 15.12 3.25
CA GLU A 27 6.27 16.34 2.59
C GLU A 27 6.10 17.51 3.56
N ALA A 28 7.19 18.22 3.85
CA ALA A 28 7.22 19.38 4.73
C ALA A 28 8.03 20.51 4.08
N GLU A 29 7.75 21.75 4.48
CA GLU A 29 8.58 22.90 4.11
C GLU A 29 9.83 22.94 5.00
N VAL A 30 11.00 22.94 4.36
CA VAL A 30 12.31 23.07 5.04
C VAL A 30 12.86 24.48 4.86
N GLU A 31 13.97 24.78 5.54
CA GLU A 31 14.64 26.07 5.44
C GLU A 31 14.87 26.49 3.98
N GLY A 32 14.50 27.75 3.69
CA GLY A 32 14.54 28.30 2.33
C GLY A 32 13.29 28.02 1.48
N GLY A 33 12.20 27.53 2.07
CA GLY A 33 10.90 27.36 1.40
C GLY A 33 10.85 26.19 0.41
N ARG A 34 11.80 25.25 0.51
CA ARG A 34 11.82 24.04 -0.31
C ARG A 34 10.91 22.99 0.30
N LYS A 35 10.24 22.19 -0.54
CA LYS A 35 9.45 21.04 -0.09
C LYS A 35 10.28 19.78 -0.21
N GLU A 36 10.43 19.06 0.90
CA GLU A 36 11.18 17.81 0.98
C GLU A 36 10.41 16.78 1.81
N PHE A 37 10.59 15.49 1.51
CA PHE A 37 10.05 14.42 2.34
C PHE A 37 10.94 14.21 3.55
N VAL A 38 10.42 14.49 4.74
CA VAL A 38 11.13 14.31 6.00
C VAL A 38 10.77 12.97 6.63
N THR A 39 11.77 12.28 7.18
CA THR A 39 11.56 11.04 7.94
C THR A 39 10.80 11.36 9.23
N THR A 40 9.76 10.57 9.52
CA THR A 40 8.89 10.77 10.67
C THR A 40 9.04 9.68 11.72
N LYS A 41 8.52 9.93 12.93
CA LYS A 41 8.41 8.92 13.99
C LYS A 41 6.99 8.38 14.06
N LEU A 42 6.85 7.06 14.06
CA LEU A 42 5.54 6.41 14.16
C LEU A 42 4.98 6.51 15.60
N MET A 43 3.72 6.93 15.72
CA MET A 43 3.07 7.16 17.02
C MET A 43 2.03 6.09 17.41
N THR A 44 1.60 5.26 16.45
CA THR A 44 0.47 4.32 16.61
C THR A 44 0.88 2.90 16.99
N ARG A 45 2.16 2.67 17.34
CA ARG A 45 2.71 1.32 17.63
C ARG A 45 2.50 0.39 16.42
N GLN A 46 2.19 -0.90 16.62
CA GLN A 46 2.12 -1.93 15.57
C GLN A 46 0.71 -2.10 14.99
N THR A 47 0.05 -1.01 14.58
CA THR A 47 -1.33 -1.05 14.05
C THR A 47 -1.44 -0.51 12.62
N TYR A 48 -0.36 -0.59 11.84
CA TYR A 48 -0.23 0.05 10.51
C TYR A 48 -0.11 -0.93 9.34
N SER A 49 -0.06 -2.25 9.59
CA SER A 49 0.07 -3.26 8.53
C SER A 49 -1.28 -3.57 7.91
N LEU A 50 -1.27 -3.78 6.60
CA LEU A 50 -2.42 -4.30 5.85
C LEU A 50 -2.20 -5.80 5.63
N ALA A 51 -3.24 -6.61 5.83
CA ALA A 51 -3.09 -8.06 5.88
C ALA A 51 -4.35 -8.78 5.42
N TYR A 52 -4.22 -10.09 5.19
CA TYR A 52 -5.33 -10.95 4.75
C TYR A 52 -5.98 -10.49 3.44
N ILE A 53 -5.28 -9.67 2.65
CA ILE A 53 -5.80 -9.14 1.40
C ILE A 53 -5.85 -10.26 0.36
N GLU A 54 -6.97 -10.32 -0.36
CA GLU A 54 -7.15 -11.23 -1.47
C GLU A 54 -7.84 -10.59 -2.66
N GLY A 55 -7.68 -11.24 -3.82
CA GLY A 55 -8.29 -10.77 -5.05
C GLY A 55 -7.78 -11.50 -6.29
N PRO A 56 -8.55 -11.46 -7.39
CA PRO A 56 -8.27 -12.20 -8.61
C PRO A 56 -7.00 -11.71 -9.31
N LEU A 57 -6.38 -12.64 -10.03
CA LEU A 57 -5.33 -12.36 -10.99
C LEU A 57 -5.84 -12.57 -12.41
N THR A 58 -5.52 -11.64 -13.30
CA THR A 58 -5.61 -11.84 -14.75
C THR A 58 -4.20 -11.85 -15.34
N ALA A 59 -3.97 -12.60 -16.41
CA ALA A 59 -2.68 -12.66 -17.10
C ALA A 59 -2.68 -11.79 -18.37
N ASN A 60 -1.50 -11.32 -18.78
CA ASN A 60 -1.26 -10.55 -20.00
C ASN A 60 -2.13 -9.27 -20.15
N PRO A 61 -1.88 -8.23 -19.34
CA PRO A 61 -0.83 -8.14 -18.32
C PRO A 61 -1.24 -8.78 -16.98
N VAL A 62 -0.26 -9.23 -16.20
CA VAL A 62 -0.48 -9.63 -14.79
C VAL A 62 -1.14 -8.46 -14.06
N THR A 63 -2.41 -8.63 -13.69
CA THR A 63 -3.19 -7.62 -12.98
C THR A 63 -3.75 -8.23 -11.72
N PHE A 64 -3.55 -7.55 -10.60
CA PHE A 64 -4.12 -7.88 -9.31
C PHE A 64 -5.15 -6.81 -8.93
N LYS A 65 -6.39 -7.23 -8.70
CA LYS A 65 -7.47 -6.36 -8.21
C LYS A 65 -7.83 -6.80 -6.80
N ILE A 66 -7.72 -5.90 -5.82
CA ILE A 66 -8.14 -6.20 -4.45
C ILE A 66 -9.67 -6.30 -4.39
N GLU A 67 -10.17 -7.32 -3.72
CA GLU A 67 -11.61 -7.52 -3.47
C GLU A 67 -11.96 -7.47 -1.98
N ASP A 68 -11.10 -8.01 -1.12
CA ASP A 68 -11.36 -8.09 0.33
C ASP A 68 -10.05 -8.13 1.14
N GLY A 69 -10.18 -7.93 2.45
CA GLY A 69 -9.11 -8.01 3.44
C GLY A 69 -9.02 -6.77 4.34
N LEU A 70 -8.01 -6.74 5.21
CA LEU A 70 -7.66 -5.56 6.00
C LEU A 70 -6.87 -4.60 5.11
N ASP A 71 -7.59 -3.78 4.34
CA ASP A 71 -7.06 -2.94 3.26
C ASP A 71 -6.76 -1.49 3.66
N HIS A 72 -7.00 -1.11 4.92
CA HIS A 72 -6.65 0.20 5.47
C HIS A 72 -6.25 0.14 6.95
N ALA A 73 -5.43 1.11 7.36
CA ALA A 73 -4.98 1.30 8.73
C ALA A 73 -4.83 2.79 9.05
N ALA A 74 -5.56 3.24 10.08
CA ALA A 74 -5.43 4.59 10.61
C ALA A 74 -4.06 4.76 11.28
N THR A 75 -3.23 5.63 10.70
CA THR A 75 -1.84 5.81 11.11
C THR A 75 -1.61 7.26 11.54
N THR A 76 -0.77 7.46 12.53
CA THR A 76 -0.30 8.79 12.93
C THR A 76 1.20 8.75 13.07
N VAL A 77 1.85 9.73 12.45
CA VAL A 77 3.29 9.96 12.55
C VAL A 77 3.53 11.34 13.14
N GLN A 78 4.74 11.54 13.66
CA GLN A 78 5.19 12.80 14.23
C GLN A 78 6.38 13.31 13.43
N LEU A 79 6.31 14.56 12.99
CA LEU A 79 7.38 15.29 12.31
C LEU A 79 8.48 15.67 13.31
N PRO A 80 9.68 16.05 12.84
CA PRO A 80 10.79 16.46 13.72
C PRO A 80 10.48 17.63 14.65
N ASP A 81 9.61 18.55 14.22
CA ASP A 81 9.13 19.70 15.00
C ASP A 81 8.06 19.36 16.05
N GLY A 82 7.56 18.12 16.02
CA GLY A 82 6.55 17.61 16.93
C GLY A 82 5.12 17.64 16.39
N GLU A 83 4.88 18.17 15.20
CA GLU A 83 3.57 18.12 14.55
C GLU A 83 3.14 16.66 14.32
N ARG A 84 1.86 16.36 14.54
CA ARG A 84 1.29 15.02 14.29
C ARG A 84 0.46 15.04 13.02
N VAL A 85 0.79 14.14 12.10
CA VAL A 85 0.04 13.97 10.85
C VAL A 85 -0.71 12.63 10.90
N PRO A 86 -2.03 12.65 11.11
CA PRO A 86 -2.87 11.47 10.94
C PRO A 86 -3.21 11.27 9.46
N PHE A 87 -3.15 10.03 9.00
CA PHE A 87 -3.55 9.66 7.65
C PHE A 87 -4.09 8.23 7.64
N LEU A 88 -4.78 7.88 6.56
CA LEU A 88 -5.25 6.53 6.33
C LEU A 88 -4.29 5.83 5.36
N PHE A 89 -3.46 4.91 5.86
CA PHE A 89 -2.67 4.05 4.99
C PHE A 89 -3.61 3.00 4.39
N THR A 90 -3.67 2.89 3.07
CA THR A 90 -4.72 2.10 2.40
C THR A 90 -4.26 1.58 1.04
N VAL A 91 -4.86 0.47 0.62
CA VAL A 91 -4.84 -0.04 -0.76
C VAL A 91 -6.27 -0.35 -1.24
N LYS A 92 -7.27 0.27 -0.62
CA LYS A 92 -8.68 0.06 -0.95
C LYS A 92 -8.93 0.28 -2.44
N GLY A 93 -9.57 -0.68 -3.09
CA GLY A 93 -9.87 -0.61 -4.52
C GLY A 93 -8.66 -0.71 -5.45
N LEU A 94 -7.47 -1.08 -4.95
CA LEU A 94 -6.26 -1.19 -5.76
C LEU A 94 -6.46 -2.07 -6.99
N VAL A 95 -6.05 -1.54 -8.15
CA VAL A 95 -5.87 -2.28 -9.39
C VAL A 95 -4.41 -2.19 -9.83
N ALA A 96 -3.57 -3.12 -9.36
CA ALA A 96 -2.15 -3.16 -9.69
C ALA A 96 -1.90 -3.91 -10.99
N LYS A 97 -1.27 -3.26 -11.96
CA LYS A 97 -0.90 -3.80 -13.28
C LYS A 97 0.62 -3.89 -13.39
N GLY A 98 1.12 -5.05 -13.80
CA GLY A 98 2.51 -5.26 -14.20
C GLY A 98 2.62 -5.56 -15.70
N GLU A 99 3.62 -6.34 -16.07
CA GLU A 99 3.84 -6.77 -17.46
C GLU A 99 3.85 -8.31 -17.59
N GLY A 100 3.60 -8.80 -18.81
CA GLY A 100 3.68 -10.23 -19.13
C GLY A 100 2.61 -11.10 -18.46
N SER A 101 2.93 -12.38 -18.27
CA SER A 101 2.02 -13.42 -17.77
C SER A 101 2.57 -14.22 -16.59
N GLU A 102 3.73 -13.84 -16.03
CA GLU A 102 4.38 -14.60 -14.97
C GLU A 102 5.09 -13.70 -13.97
N PHE A 103 5.09 -14.11 -12.70
CA PHE A 103 5.97 -13.53 -11.68
C PHE A 103 7.37 -14.09 -11.88
N LYS A 104 8.37 -13.21 -11.97
CA LYS A 104 9.79 -13.57 -12.10
C LYS A 104 10.66 -12.49 -11.45
N PRO A 105 11.95 -12.75 -11.17
CA PRO A 105 12.86 -11.72 -10.68
C PRO A 105 12.82 -10.47 -11.57
N GLY A 106 12.68 -9.30 -10.94
CA GLY A 106 12.52 -8.02 -11.65
C GLY A 106 11.08 -7.68 -12.06
N PHE A 107 10.11 -8.55 -11.80
CA PHE A 107 8.69 -8.20 -11.98
C PHE A 107 8.31 -7.04 -11.06
N THR A 108 7.73 -6.00 -11.65
CA THR A 108 7.14 -4.87 -10.94
C THR A 108 5.68 -4.75 -11.35
N TRP A 109 4.88 -4.19 -10.46
CA TRP A 109 3.51 -3.77 -10.74
C TRP A 109 3.23 -2.47 -9.99
N GLY A 110 2.27 -1.72 -10.50
CA GLY A 110 1.81 -0.48 -9.89
C GLY A 110 0.38 -0.22 -10.27
N GLY A 111 -0.30 0.59 -9.50
CA GLY A 111 -1.70 0.89 -9.72
C GLY A 111 -2.21 1.97 -8.80
N GLU A 112 -3.43 2.40 -9.09
CA GLU A 112 -4.15 3.39 -8.31
C GLU A 112 -5.06 2.69 -7.30
N PHE A 113 -5.30 3.38 -6.19
CA PHE A 113 -6.17 2.97 -5.09
C PHE A 113 -6.87 4.19 -4.51
N ASP A 114 -7.95 3.95 -3.79
CA ASP A 114 -8.77 5.01 -3.19
C ASP A 114 -8.26 5.37 -1.79
N VAL A 115 -8.18 6.67 -1.52
CA VAL A 115 -7.94 7.21 -0.17
C VAL A 115 -9.22 7.89 0.33
N PRO A 116 -10.11 7.15 1.02
CA PRO A 116 -11.31 7.75 1.60
C PRO A 116 -10.93 8.65 2.78
N SER A 117 -11.89 9.48 3.23
CA SER A 117 -11.71 10.32 4.42
C SER A 117 -11.28 9.50 5.63
N TYR A 118 -10.31 10.04 6.40
CA TYR A 118 -9.81 9.42 7.64
C TYR A 118 -10.91 9.25 8.70
N ARG A 119 -11.90 10.14 8.73
CA ARG A 119 -13.11 10.03 9.57
C ARG A 119 -14.34 9.96 8.67
N THR A 120 -15.25 9.05 9.00
CA THR A 120 -16.53 8.90 8.30
C THR A 120 -17.56 9.90 8.84
N GLY A 121 -18.71 10.03 8.17
CA GLY A 121 -19.72 11.05 8.50
C GLY A 121 -20.38 10.95 9.88
N GLY A 122 -20.11 9.90 10.66
CA GLY A 122 -20.57 9.76 12.05
C GLY A 122 -19.59 10.29 13.10
N PHE A 123 -18.43 10.81 12.69
CA PHE A 123 -17.46 11.40 13.61
C PHE A 123 -17.90 12.83 14.01
N LEU A 124 -17.93 13.12 15.32
CA LEU A 124 -18.33 14.41 15.91
C LEU A 124 -17.13 15.31 16.19
#